data_AF-A0A087U935-F1
#
_entry.id   AF-A0A087U935-F1
#
_cell.length_a   1.000
_cell.length_b   1.000
_cell.length_c   1.000
_cell.angle_alpha   90.00
_cell.angle_beta   90.00
_cell.angle_gamma   90.00
#
_symmetry.space_group_name_H-M   'P 1'
#
loop_
_entity.id
_entity.type
_entity.pdbx_description
1 polymer ?
#
loop_
_entity_poly.entity_id
_entity_poly.type
_entity_poly.pdbx_seq_one_letter_code
_entity_poly.pdbx_strand_id
1 'polypeptide(L)'
;MTGYYPYHIGRQNCVVIVLEPTGVSVKYPFLSQKLKELRYSTHIIGKWHLGHCNESYTPTHRGFDSFLGFYYAEGDYYTHKIESSVQVWREILDFHRNLDPTNDYNGIYTTDVMKKAVTDLLSKSNPEVPLFLYLPF
;
A
#
# COMPACT_ATOMS: atom_id res chain seq x y z
N MET A 1 3.73 6.90 -8.67
CA MET A 1 4.17 5.52 -9.04
C MET A 1 4.47 5.32 -10.51
N THR A 2 3.64 5.80 -11.45
CA THR A 2 3.79 5.52 -12.89
C THR A 2 4.74 6.45 -13.64
N GLY A 3 4.99 7.66 -13.14
CA GLY A 3 5.73 8.70 -13.85
C GLY A 3 4.94 9.43 -14.95
N TYR A 4 3.63 9.12 -15.09
CA TYR A 4 2.72 9.79 -16.03
C TYR A 4 1.76 10.70 -15.28
N TYR A 5 1.29 11.77 -15.92
CA TYR A 5 0.17 12.54 -15.39
C TYR A 5 -1.09 11.66 -15.27
N PRO A 6 -1.91 11.84 -14.21
CA PRO A 6 -3.10 11.01 -14.00
C PRO A 6 -4.09 11.01 -15.17
N TYR A 7 -4.22 12.11 -15.91
CA TYR A 7 -5.11 12.19 -17.08
C TYR A 7 -4.63 11.38 -18.28
N HIS A 8 -3.34 11.04 -18.38
CA HIS A 8 -2.84 10.15 -19.42
C HIS A 8 -3.13 8.68 -19.15
N ILE A 9 -3.53 8.33 -17.93
CA ILE A 9 -3.73 6.95 -17.49
C ILE A 9 -5.16 6.67 -17.01
N GLY A 10 -6.10 7.59 -17.29
CA GLY A 10 -7.51 7.44 -16.90
C GLY A 10 -7.77 7.61 -15.40
N ARG A 11 -6.92 8.36 -14.69
CA ARG A 11 -7.02 8.64 -13.24
C ARG A 11 -7.16 10.13 -12.94
N GLN A 12 -7.70 10.92 -13.86
CA GLN A 12 -7.95 12.35 -13.68
C GLN A 12 -9.14 12.68 -12.77
N ASN A 13 -10.11 11.76 -12.69
CA ASN A 13 -11.34 12.01 -11.97
C ASN A 13 -11.33 11.35 -10.60
N CYS A 14 -11.44 12.17 -9.56
CA CYS A 14 -11.55 11.78 -8.15
C CYS A 14 -10.47 10.76 -7.69
N VAL A 15 -10.61 10.31 -6.44
CA VAL A 15 -9.77 9.25 -5.84
C VAL A 15 -10.44 7.89 -6.00
N VAL A 16 -9.70 6.80 -5.72
CA VAL A 16 -10.30 5.44 -5.70
C VAL A 16 -11.10 5.30 -4.41
N ILE A 17 -12.41 5.18 -4.50
CA ILE A 17 -13.25 4.98 -3.30
C ILE A 17 -13.29 3.51 -2.87
N VAL A 18 -13.72 3.21 -1.64
CA VAL A 18 -13.51 1.89 -0.98
C VAL A 18 -13.99 0.72 -1.83
N LEU A 19 -15.21 0.81 -2.38
CA LEU A 19 -15.86 -0.26 -3.15
C LEU A 19 -15.81 -0.03 -4.66
N GLU A 20 -14.98 0.91 -5.13
CA GLU A 20 -14.84 1.14 -6.56
C GLU A 20 -14.11 -0.04 -7.22
N PRO A 21 -14.66 -0.66 -8.28
CA PRO A 21 -14.01 -1.77 -8.97
C PRO A 21 -12.91 -1.26 -9.92
N THR A 22 -12.00 -0.42 -9.42
CA THR A 22 -10.96 0.23 -10.23
C THR A 22 -9.62 0.31 -9.49
N GLY A 23 -8.59 0.65 -10.27
CA GLY A 23 -7.23 0.88 -9.80
C GLY A 23 -6.40 1.49 -10.91
N VAL A 24 -5.14 1.79 -10.62
CA VAL A 24 -4.21 2.21 -11.67
C VAL A 24 -3.96 1.02 -12.61
N SER A 25 -4.32 1.17 -13.88
CA SER A 25 -4.16 0.13 -14.90
C SER A 25 -2.79 -0.54 -14.86
N VAL A 26 -2.78 -1.88 -14.90
CA VAL A 26 -1.56 -2.72 -14.88
C VAL A 26 -0.71 -2.55 -16.15
N LYS A 27 -1.25 -1.92 -17.20
CA LYS A 27 -0.51 -1.56 -18.41
C LYS A 27 0.61 -0.56 -18.14
N TYR A 28 0.50 0.24 -17.07
CA TYR A 28 1.52 1.21 -16.68
C TYR A 28 2.40 0.59 -15.59
N PRO A 29 3.67 0.28 -15.88
CA PRO A 29 4.58 -0.26 -14.88
C PRO A 29 4.84 0.79 -13.80
N PHE A 30 4.96 0.33 -12.56
CA PHE A 30 5.33 1.18 -11.44
C PHE A 30 6.85 1.28 -11.31
N LEU A 31 7.32 2.37 -10.70
CA LEU A 31 8.73 2.55 -10.34
C LEU A 31 9.30 1.33 -9.60
N SER A 32 8.53 0.76 -8.67
CA SER A 32 8.88 -0.47 -7.94
C SER A 32 9.14 -1.66 -8.89
N GLN A 33 8.32 -1.88 -9.91
CA GLN A 33 8.56 -2.94 -10.91
C GLN A 33 9.86 -2.69 -11.69
N LYS A 34 10.14 -1.44 -12.04
CA LYS A 34 11.38 -1.06 -12.74
C LYS A 34 12.63 -1.19 -11.87
N LEU A 35 12.53 -0.88 -10.58
CA LEU A 35 13.63 -1.09 -9.64
C LEU A 35 13.86 -2.57 -9.35
N LYS A 36 12.79 -3.39 -9.31
CA LYS A 36 12.89 -4.84 -9.16
C LYS A 36 13.59 -5.50 -10.36
N GLU A 37 13.35 -5.04 -11.59
CA GLU A 37 14.12 -5.44 -12.78
C GLU A 37 15.63 -5.16 -12.61
N LEU A 38 16.00 -4.11 -11.86
CA LEU A 38 17.36 -3.72 -11.51
C LEU A 38 17.87 -4.34 -10.20
N ARG A 39 17.22 -5.40 -9.70
CA ARG A 39 17.62 -6.17 -8.49
C ARG A 39 17.52 -5.38 -7.17
N TYR A 40 16.72 -4.32 -7.11
CA TYR A 40 16.43 -3.68 -5.83
C TYR A 40 15.52 -4.57 -4.98
N SER A 41 15.77 -4.58 -3.67
CA SER A 41 14.80 -5.04 -2.68
C SER A 41 13.76 -3.93 -2.48
N THR A 42 12.50 -4.23 -2.75
CA THR A 42 11.44 -3.21 -2.86
C THR A 42 10.40 -3.38 -1.77
N HIS A 43 10.17 -2.33 -0.98
CA HIS A 43 9.27 -2.39 0.16
C HIS A 43 8.36 -1.16 0.20
N ILE A 44 7.11 -1.37 0.63
CA ILE A 44 6.19 -0.28 0.96
C ILE A 44 5.67 -0.47 2.38
N ILE A 45 5.67 0.61 3.15
CA ILE A 45 5.09 0.65 4.50
C ILE A 45 4.17 1.86 4.56
N GLY A 46 2.87 1.63 4.77
CA GLY A 46 1.86 2.69 4.91
C GLY A 46 0.76 2.62 3.86
N LYS A 47 0.27 3.77 3.42
CA LYS A 47 -0.90 3.93 2.56
C LYS A 47 -0.67 3.46 1.11
N TRP A 48 -1.63 2.72 0.55
CA TRP A 48 -1.63 2.37 -0.88
C TRP A 48 -2.46 3.31 -1.76
N HIS A 49 -3.79 3.20 -1.70
CA HIS A 49 -4.76 4.03 -2.39
C HIS A 49 -4.63 4.11 -3.93
N LEU A 50 -4.11 3.05 -4.56
CA LEU A 50 -4.00 2.93 -6.03
C LEU A 50 -4.86 1.81 -6.62
N GLY A 51 -5.78 1.26 -5.82
CA GLY A 51 -6.72 0.20 -6.18
C GLY A 51 -6.43 -1.13 -5.48
N HIS A 52 -7.50 -1.83 -5.09
CA HIS A 52 -7.43 -3.08 -4.32
C HIS A 52 -8.61 -4.03 -4.64
N CYS A 53 -9.40 -3.76 -5.68
CA CYS A 53 -10.53 -4.62 -6.07
C CYS A 53 -10.10 -5.97 -6.69
N ASN A 54 -8.82 -6.13 -7.00
CA ASN A 54 -8.21 -7.35 -7.52
C ASN A 54 -6.75 -7.38 -7.05
N GLU A 55 -6.21 -8.57 -6.80
CA GLU A 55 -4.82 -8.75 -6.37
C GLU A 55 -3.81 -8.10 -7.33
N SER A 56 -4.07 -8.07 -8.64
CA SER A 56 -3.21 -7.39 -9.60
C SER A 56 -3.03 -5.88 -9.36
N TYR A 57 -3.90 -5.26 -8.57
CA TYR A 57 -3.77 -3.86 -8.15
C TYR A 57 -3.05 -3.68 -6.81
N THR A 58 -2.82 -4.74 -6.03
CA THR A 58 -2.19 -4.64 -4.70
C THR A 58 -0.67 -4.45 -4.80
N PRO A 59 -0.01 -3.87 -3.77
CA PRO A 59 1.40 -3.51 -3.86
C PRO A 59 2.33 -4.66 -4.23
N THR A 60 2.08 -5.87 -3.69
CA THR A 60 2.90 -7.06 -3.94
C THR A 60 2.85 -7.53 -5.39
N HIS A 61 1.76 -7.27 -6.10
CA HIS A 61 1.63 -7.50 -7.54
C HIS A 61 2.08 -6.31 -8.40
N ARG A 62 2.40 -5.18 -7.76
CA ARG A 62 2.92 -3.96 -8.41
C ARG A 62 4.38 -3.73 -8.11
N GLY A 63 5.13 -4.82 -7.95
CA GLY A 63 6.59 -4.83 -7.92
C GLY A 63 7.21 -4.51 -6.57
N PHE A 64 6.43 -4.55 -5.48
CA PHE A 64 6.99 -4.55 -4.13
C PHE A 64 7.15 -5.99 -3.62
N ASP A 65 8.27 -6.30 -2.97
CA ASP A 65 8.54 -7.59 -2.34
C ASP A 65 7.79 -7.75 -1.01
N SER A 66 7.54 -6.64 -0.30
CA SER A 66 6.69 -6.66 0.90
C SER A 66 5.83 -5.43 1.04
N PHE A 67 4.68 -5.61 1.71
CA PHE A 67 3.77 -4.55 2.10
C PHE A 67 3.34 -4.70 3.56
N LEU A 68 3.28 -3.57 4.27
CA LEU A 68 2.59 -3.44 5.55
C LEU A 68 1.86 -2.10 5.58
N GLY A 69 0.56 -2.11 5.77
CA GLY A 69 -0.22 -0.87 5.83
C GLY A 69 -1.64 -1.08 5.38
N PHE A 70 -2.26 -0.05 4.82
CA PHE A 70 -3.67 -0.05 4.47
C PHE A 70 -3.91 0.24 2.99
N TYR A 71 -4.95 -0.38 2.42
CA TYR A 71 -5.24 -0.24 1.00
C TYR A 71 -6.00 1.05 0.68
N TYR A 72 -6.91 1.44 1.55
CA TYR A 72 -7.77 2.60 1.36
C TYR A 72 -7.09 3.93 1.71
N ALA A 73 -7.83 5.02 1.60
CA ALA A 73 -7.34 6.38 1.77
C ALA A 73 -7.15 6.78 3.25
N GLU A 74 -8.00 6.25 4.10
CA GLU A 74 -8.21 6.71 5.47
C GLU A 74 -8.69 5.55 6.34
N GLY A 75 -8.52 5.70 7.64
CA GLY A 75 -8.97 4.77 8.65
C GLY A 75 -8.57 5.29 10.01
N ASP A 76 -9.10 4.68 11.06
CA ASP A 76 -8.77 5.05 12.42
C ASP A 76 -7.30 4.68 12.74
N TYR A 77 -6.60 5.60 13.38
CA TYR A 77 -5.15 5.48 13.60
C TYR A 77 -4.77 4.38 14.59
N TYR A 78 -5.70 3.87 15.40
CA TYR A 78 -5.42 2.87 16.43
C TYR A 78 -6.01 1.50 16.10
N THR A 79 -7.23 1.47 15.57
CA THR A 79 -7.94 0.24 15.21
C THR A 79 -7.65 -0.20 13.78
N HIS A 80 -7.15 0.72 12.94
CA HIS A 80 -6.86 0.50 11.52
C HIS A 80 -8.06 0.04 10.70
N LYS A 81 -9.24 0.48 11.13
CA LYS A 81 -10.50 0.20 10.46
C LYS A 81 -10.97 1.41 9.67
N ILE A 82 -11.63 1.13 8.57
CA ILE A 82 -12.46 2.10 7.86
C ILE A 82 -13.75 2.25 8.68
N GLU A 83 -14.11 3.48 9.00
CA GLU A 83 -15.36 3.79 9.70
C GLU A 83 -16.60 3.48 8.85
N SER A 84 -17.72 3.21 9.51
CA SER A 84 -18.97 3.02 8.79
C SER A 84 -19.41 4.29 8.08
N SER A 85 -19.77 4.18 6.81
CA SER A 85 -20.23 5.28 5.96
C SER A 85 -21.32 4.80 4.99
N VAL A 86 -21.82 5.70 4.15
CA VAL A 86 -22.76 5.35 3.07
C VAL A 86 -22.16 4.32 2.10
N GLN A 87 -20.84 4.31 1.94
CA GLN A 87 -20.15 3.33 1.09
C GLN A 87 -19.89 2.01 1.80
N VAL A 88 -19.75 2.03 3.13
CA VAL A 88 -19.30 0.92 3.96
C VAL A 88 -20.19 0.83 5.20
N TRP A 89 -21.23 0.00 5.15
CA TRP A 89 -22.27 -0.12 6.20
C TRP A 89 -21.82 -0.61 7.58
N ARG A 90 -20.56 -1.01 7.75
CA ARG A 90 -19.99 -1.50 9.02
C ARG A 90 -18.51 -1.17 9.05
N GLU A 91 -17.89 -1.15 10.23
CA GLU A 91 -16.43 -1.05 10.27
C GLU A 91 -15.76 -2.23 9.57
N ILE A 92 -14.69 -1.95 8.82
CA ILE A 92 -13.91 -2.97 8.11
C ILE A 92 -12.44 -2.77 8.47
N LEU A 93 -11.76 -3.84 8.90
CA LEU A 93 -10.31 -3.85 9.05
C LEU A 93 -9.67 -3.70 7.66
N ASP A 94 -8.83 -2.68 7.49
CA ASP A 94 -8.11 -2.40 6.25
C ASP A 94 -6.60 -2.37 6.49
N PHE A 95 -6.09 -3.08 7.50
CA PHE A 95 -4.65 -3.22 7.72
C PHE A 95 -4.18 -4.59 7.25
N HIS A 96 -3.11 -4.61 6.46
CA HIS A 96 -2.66 -5.80 5.74
C HIS A 96 -1.15 -5.98 5.90
N ARG A 97 -0.75 -7.25 5.98
CA ARG A 97 0.61 -7.71 5.74
C ARG A 97 0.60 -8.46 4.42
N ASN A 98 1.22 -7.89 3.39
CA ASN A 98 1.13 -8.39 2.03
C ASN A 98 -0.33 -8.47 1.56
N LEU A 99 -0.86 -9.67 1.30
CA LEU A 99 -2.25 -9.86 0.89
C LEU A 99 -3.17 -10.10 2.09
N ASP A 100 -2.61 -10.56 3.21
CA ASP A 100 -3.40 -11.01 4.35
C ASP A 100 -3.79 -9.82 5.24
N PRO A 101 -5.08 -9.67 5.60
CA PRO A 101 -5.49 -8.72 6.62
C PRO A 101 -4.89 -9.12 7.97
N THR A 102 -4.47 -8.15 8.77
CA THR A 102 -3.87 -8.37 10.10
C THR A 102 -4.46 -7.40 11.12
N ASN A 103 -4.87 -7.95 12.26
CA ASN A 103 -5.37 -7.19 13.40
C ASN A 103 -4.34 -7.13 14.55
N ASP A 104 -3.09 -7.54 14.28
CA ASP A 104 -2.02 -7.67 15.30
C ASP A 104 -1.66 -6.33 15.95
N TYR A 105 -2.04 -5.22 15.30
CA TYR A 105 -1.67 -3.86 15.68
C TYR A 105 -2.81 -3.06 16.31
N ASN A 106 -3.95 -3.69 16.56
CA ASN A 106 -5.11 -3.02 17.16
C ASN A 106 -4.75 -2.36 18.51
N GLY A 107 -5.09 -1.09 18.63
CA GLY A 107 -4.77 -0.24 19.78
C GLY A 107 -3.39 0.42 19.72
N ILE A 108 -2.62 0.23 18.64
CA ILE A 108 -1.30 0.84 18.45
C ILE A 108 -1.42 1.96 17.42
N TYR A 109 -0.86 3.14 17.73
CA TYR A 109 -0.87 4.25 16.80
C TYR A 109 -0.15 3.90 15.49
N THR A 110 -0.80 4.11 14.36
CA THR A 110 -0.36 3.64 13.03
C THR A 110 1.07 4.10 12.70
N THR A 111 1.43 5.34 13.03
CA THR A 111 2.78 5.86 12.74
C THR A 111 3.86 5.10 13.53
N ASP A 112 3.55 4.65 14.76
CA ASP A 112 4.48 3.85 15.56
C ASP A 112 4.64 2.44 14.99
N VAL A 113 3.56 1.85 14.47
CA VAL A 113 3.60 0.59 13.73
C VAL A 113 4.52 0.72 12.51
N MET A 114 4.34 1.77 11.71
CA MET A 114 5.17 2.04 10.53
C MET A 114 6.64 2.26 10.91
N LYS A 115 6.91 3.08 11.93
CA LYS A 115 8.27 3.32 12.45
C LYS A 115 8.96 2.03 12.88
N LYS A 116 8.24 1.17 13.61
CA LYS A 116 8.75 -0.14 14.02
C LYS A 116 9.05 -1.02 12.80
N ALA A 117 8.12 -1.08 11.85
CA ALA A 117 8.29 -1.88 10.64
C ALA A 117 9.48 -1.41 9.78
N VAL A 118 9.71 -0.10 9.68
CA VAL A 118 10.89 0.45 8.99
C VAL A 118 12.18 0.04 9.71
N THR A 119 12.24 0.18 11.03
CA THR A 119 13.41 -0.24 11.82
C THR A 119 13.69 -1.74 11.67
N ASP A 120 12.64 -2.55 11.75
CA ASP A 120 12.74 -4.02 11.59
C ASP A 120 13.18 -4.39 10.17
N LEU A 121 12.72 -3.67 9.14
CA LEU A 121 13.15 -3.87 7.75
C LEU A 121 14.63 -3.53 7.58
N LEU A 122 15.05 -2.34 8.01
CA LEU A 122 16.43 -1.87 7.83
C LEU A 122 17.42 -2.76 8.58
N SER A 123 17.08 -3.21 9.80
CA SER A 123 17.94 -4.12 10.58
C SER A 123 18.13 -5.50 9.96
N LYS A 124 17.19 -5.95 9.11
CA LYS A 124 17.25 -7.25 8.40
C LYS A 124 17.70 -7.11 6.94
N SER A 125 17.91 -5.89 6.45
CA SER A 125 18.27 -5.64 5.06
C SER A 125 19.70 -6.10 4.77
N ASN A 126 19.92 -6.65 3.57
CA ASN A 126 21.26 -7.05 3.11
C ASN A 126 21.97 -5.82 2.50
N PRO A 127 23.10 -5.36 3.05
CA PRO A 127 23.83 -4.19 2.53
C PRO A 127 24.31 -4.33 1.07
N GLU A 128 24.49 -5.56 0.59
CA GLU A 128 24.92 -5.84 -0.79
C GLU A 128 23.79 -5.69 -1.83
N VAL A 129 22.53 -5.60 -1.37
CA VAL A 129 21.36 -5.45 -2.24
C VAL A 129 20.81 -4.03 -2.07
N PRO A 130 20.70 -3.24 -3.15
CA PRO A 130 20.18 -1.89 -3.02
C PRO A 130 18.70 -1.92 -2.60
N LEU A 131 18.34 -1.07 -1.65
CA LEU A 131 17.01 -1.04 -1.05
C LEU A 131 16.20 0.15 -1.57
N PHE A 132 14.96 -0.10 -1.96
CA PHE A 132 13.95 0.91 -2.24
C PHE A 132 12.80 0.76 -1.25
N LEU A 133 12.64 1.76 -0.37
CA LEU A 133 11.51 1.86 0.55
C LEU A 133 10.61 3.03 0.14
N TYR A 134 9.34 2.74 -0.08
CA TYR A 134 8.29 3.74 -0.22
C TYR A 134 7.52 3.85 1.10
N LEU A 135 7.56 5.03 1.74
CA LEU A 135 6.97 5.28 3.06
C LEU A 135 5.90 6.39 2.99
N PRO A 136 4.69 6.09 2.47
CA PRO A 136 3.55 7.00 2.51
C PRO A 136 2.83 6.93 3.87
N PHE A 137 3.00 7.97 4.69
CA PHE A 137 2.30 8.13 5.97
C PHE A 137 0.78 8.34 5.78
#